data_AF-A0A8J3NTJ6-F1
#
_entry.id   AF-A0A8J3NTJ6-F1
#
_cell.length_a   1.000
_cell.length_b   1.000
_cell.length_c   1.000
_cell.angle_alpha   90.00
_cell.angle_beta   90.00
_cell.angle_gamma   90.00
#
_symmetry.space_group_name_H-M   'P 1'
#
loop_
_entity.id
_entity.type
_entity.pdbx_description
1 polymer ?
#
loop_
_entity_poly.entity_id
_entity_poly.type
_entity_poly.pdbx_seq_one_letter_code
_entity_poly.pdbx_strand_id
1 'polypeptide(L)'
;MPADEPGAAATQMQQKPHWVVRYPLGSVDAIRSMGTVTAPVLAGFALATLALLATGDEPPRFAGLAMVAFAVGAILFVFCLQFTTIALQYSATPTDRLAWLGDDATDPEVVARAHDVQRLDHRLQGRYMVRAKLTYDLGVLGHLAGLLALVAPVDLYSWRSVGFAVVAVGFALELVWIVGGWLGWRPRWLLPGYRDVGG
;
A
#
# COMPACT_ATOMS: atom_id res chain seq x y z
N MET A 1 14.41 -67.61 -1.53
CA MET A 1 14.17 -66.79 -0.32
C MET A 1 15.49 -66.73 0.42
N PRO A 2 16.17 -65.57 0.46
CA PRO A 2 15.83 -64.38 1.28
C PRO A 2 15.81 -63.11 0.40
N ALA A 3 15.50 -61.89 0.84
CA ALA A 3 14.81 -61.32 1.98
C ALA A 3 14.26 -59.98 1.44
N ASP A 4 13.03 -59.63 1.76
CA ASP A 4 12.49 -58.29 1.55
C ASP A 4 13.40 -57.28 2.27
N GLU A 5 13.80 -56.22 1.58
CA GLU A 5 14.28 -54.99 2.23
C GLU A 5 13.09 -54.03 2.39
N PRO A 6 12.50 -53.90 3.58
CA PRO A 6 11.63 -52.79 3.93
C PRO A 6 12.53 -51.61 4.34
N GLY A 7 12.48 -50.49 3.63
CA GLY A 7 13.18 -49.30 4.16
C GLY A 7 13.40 -48.09 3.28
N ALA A 8 13.05 -48.09 1.99
CA ALA A 8 13.12 -46.89 1.16
C ALA A 8 11.85 -46.02 1.22
N ALA A 9 10.96 -46.25 2.20
CA ALA A 9 9.94 -45.29 2.58
C ALA A 9 10.59 -44.18 3.41
N ALA A 10 11.51 -43.44 2.76
CA ALA A 10 11.90 -42.13 3.24
C ALA A 10 10.61 -41.36 3.47
N THR A 11 10.36 -41.07 4.75
CA THR A 11 9.22 -40.30 5.24
C THR A 11 9.25 -38.94 4.56
N GLN A 12 8.68 -38.85 3.36
CA GLN A 12 8.08 -37.61 2.90
C GLN A 12 6.96 -37.36 3.90
N MET A 13 7.27 -36.59 4.95
CA MET A 13 6.23 -35.96 5.74
C MET A 13 5.40 -35.17 4.72
N GLN A 14 4.30 -35.78 4.28
CA GLN A 14 3.36 -35.21 3.35
C GLN A 14 2.81 -33.98 4.06
N GLN A 15 3.46 -32.84 3.86
CA GLN A 15 3.10 -31.59 4.51
C GLN A 15 1.67 -31.31 4.11
N LYS A 16 0.75 -31.46 5.07
CA LYS A 16 -0.66 -31.19 4.85
C LYS A 16 -0.77 -29.77 4.28
N PRO A 17 -1.44 -29.59 3.13
CA PRO A 17 -1.57 -28.27 2.53
C PRO A 17 -2.21 -27.32 3.57
N HIS A 18 -1.58 -26.18 3.78
CA HIS A 18 -1.99 -25.18 4.76
C HIS A 18 -2.22 -23.83 4.07
N TRP A 19 -3.17 -23.06 4.59
CA TRP A 19 -3.46 -21.71 4.11
C TRP A 19 -2.30 -20.77 4.42
N VAL A 20 -1.86 -20.01 3.43
CA VAL A 20 -0.83 -18.98 3.65
C VAL A 20 -1.47 -17.75 4.30
N VAL A 21 -0.95 -17.35 5.45
CA VAL A 21 -1.40 -16.18 6.21
C VAL A 21 -0.38 -15.05 6.10
N ARG A 22 -0.85 -13.82 5.82
CA ARG A 22 0.01 -12.61 5.83
C ARG A 22 -0.26 -11.79 7.07
N TYR A 23 0.81 -11.52 7.79
CA TYR A 23 0.80 -10.55 8.88
C TYR A 23 1.25 -9.16 8.38
N PRO A 24 0.70 -8.08 8.94
CA PRO A 24 -0.42 -8.05 9.89
C PRO A 24 -1.76 -8.44 9.24
N LEU A 25 -2.66 -9.06 10.01
CA LEU A 25 -3.94 -9.59 9.51
C LEU A 25 -4.84 -8.49 8.91
N GLY A 26 -4.84 -7.29 9.49
CA GLY A 26 -5.62 -6.14 9.00
C GLY A 26 -5.04 -5.46 7.75
N SER A 27 -4.04 -6.04 7.09
CA SER A 27 -3.38 -5.41 5.94
C SER A 27 -4.30 -5.23 4.72
N VAL A 28 -5.30 -6.10 4.56
CA VAL A 28 -6.29 -6.02 3.47
C VAL A 28 -7.27 -4.86 3.71
N ASP A 29 -7.76 -4.70 4.93
CA ASP A 29 -8.68 -3.60 5.24
C ASP A 29 -7.97 -2.25 5.22
N ALA A 30 -6.71 -2.22 5.69
CA ALA A 30 -5.88 -1.02 5.61
C ALA A 30 -5.67 -0.57 4.16
N ILE A 31 -5.34 -1.49 3.23
CA ILE A 31 -5.16 -1.12 1.82
C ILE A 31 -6.49 -0.72 1.17
N ARG A 32 -7.60 -1.39 1.52
CA ARG A 32 -8.94 -1.04 1.04
C ARG A 32 -9.27 0.40 1.43
N SER A 33 -9.18 0.75 2.71
CA SER A 33 -9.45 2.11 3.20
C SER A 33 -8.56 3.16 2.51
N MET A 34 -7.26 2.89 2.39
CA MET A 34 -6.30 3.77 1.73
C MET A 34 -6.68 4.03 0.26
N GLY A 35 -6.94 2.97 -0.51
CA GLY A 35 -7.16 3.08 -1.95
C GLY A 35 -8.58 3.51 -2.33
N THR A 36 -9.60 3.19 -1.55
CA THR A 36 -11.01 3.49 -1.90
C THR A 36 -11.59 4.71 -1.21
N VAL A 37 -10.93 5.25 -0.17
CA VAL A 37 -11.39 6.43 0.56
C VAL A 37 -10.35 7.54 0.48
N THR A 38 -9.16 7.32 1.06
CA THR A 38 -8.18 8.39 1.25
C THR A 38 -7.59 8.89 -0.07
N ALA A 39 -7.14 7.98 -0.94
CA ALA A 39 -6.52 8.36 -2.21
C ALA A 39 -7.47 9.15 -3.13
N PRO A 40 -8.74 8.74 -3.36
CA PRO A 40 -9.70 9.53 -4.14
C PRO A 40 -9.98 10.92 -3.56
N VAL A 41 -10.10 11.03 -2.23
CA VAL A 41 -10.33 12.33 -1.56
C VAL A 41 -9.16 13.28 -1.79
N LEU A 42 -7.92 12.81 -1.58
CA LEU A 42 -6.72 13.62 -1.81
C LEU A 42 -6.54 13.99 -3.29
N ALA A 43 -6.88 13.07 -4.21
CA ALA A 43 -6.90 13.36 -5.65
C ALA A 43 -7.91 14.47 -5.98
N GLY A 44 -9.12 14.40 -5.40
CA GLY A 44 -10.15 15.43 -5.56
C GLY A 44 -9.68 16.81 -5.08
N PHE A 45 -9.05 16.89 -3.90
CA PHE A 45 -8.48 18.15 -3.41
C PHE A 45 -7.33 18.67 -4.27
N ALA A 46 -6.47 17.78 -4.79
CA ALA A 46 -5.40 18.16 -5.70
C ALA A 46 -5.95 18.75 -7.00
N LEU A 47 -6.97 18.13 -7.61
CA LEU A 47 -7.63 18.62 -8.82
C LEU A 47 -8.38 19.93 -8.59
N ALA A 48 -9.07 20.07 -7.45
CA ALA A 48 -9.74 21.32 -7.09
C ALA A 48 -8.74 22.47 -6.93
N THR A 49 -7.62 22.22 -6.26
CA THR A 49 -6.55 23.21 -6.10
C THR A 49 -5.92 23.57 -7.44
N LEU A 50 -5.71 22.59 -8.31
CA LEU A 50 -5.22 22.82 -9.68
C LEU A 50 -6.18 23.70 -10.48
N ALA A 51 -7.49 23.46 -10.40
CA ALA A 51 -8.50 24.29 -11.06
C ALA A 51 -8.45 25.74 -10.55
N LEU A 52 -8.40 25.94 -9.23
CA LEU A 52 -8.28 27.26 -8.63
C LEU A 52 -7.02 28.01 -9.07
N LEU A 53 -5.88 27.30 -9.17
CA LEU A 53 -4.63 27.89 -9.66
C LEU A 53 -4.68 28.22 -11.16
N ALA A 54 -5.37 27.40 -11.95
CA ALA A 54 -5.50 27.61 -13.39
C ALA A 54 -6.42 28.79 -13.74
N THR A 55 -7.39 29.10 -12.89
CA THR A 55 -8.38 30.17 -13.12
C THR A 55 -8.12 31.45 -12.33
N GLY A 56 -7.04 31.52 -11.54
CA GLY A 56 -6.72 32.69 -10.74
C GLY A 56 -6.07 33.80 -11.56
N ASP A 57 -6.55 35.03 -11.42
CA ASP A 57 -6.01 36.20 -12.13
C ASP A 57 -4.60 36.59 -11.64
N GLU A 58 -4.30 36.35 -10.36
CA GLU A 58 -3.00 36.63 -9.73
C GLU A 58 -2.42 35.36 -9.11
N PRO A 59 -1.80 34.48 -9.92
CA PRO A 59 -1.27 33.23 -9.41
C PRO A 59 -0.05 33.46 -8.49
N PRO A 60 0.13 32.62 -7.45
CA PRO A 60 1.33 32.63 -6.63
C PRO A 60 2.60 32.41 -7.46
N ARG A 61 3.74 32.92 -6.98
CA ARG A 61 5.04 32.89 -7.67
C ARG A 61 5.42 31.52 -8.26
N PHE A 62 5.14 30.43 -7.56
CA PHE A 62 5.45 29.06 -8.01
C PHE A 62 4.20 28.26 -8.41
N ALA A 63 3.14 28.93 -8.88
CA ALA A 63 1.90 28.27 -9.28
C ALA A 63 2.13 27.16 -10.32
N GLY A 64 3.01 27.37 -11.31
CA GLY A 64 3.34 26.33 -12.29
C GLY A 64 3.92 25.06 -11.66
N LEU A 65 4.83 25.21 -10.68
CA LEU A 65 5.40 24.07 -9.94
C LEU A 65 4.32 23.39 -9.09
N ALA A 66 3.47 24.17 -8.43
CA ALA A 66 2.36 23.66 -7.64
C ALA A 66 1.37 22.85 -8.51
N MET A 67 1.00 23.37 -9.68
CA MET A 67 0.10 22.70 -10.62
C MET A 67 0.66 21.36 -11.09
N VAL A 68 1.95 21.31 -11.48
CA VAL A 68 2.59 20.06 -11.90
C VAL A 68 2.62 19.06 -10.75
N ALA A 69 3.01 19.49 -9.55
CA ALA A 69 3.09 18.61 -8.38
C ALA A 69 1.73 18.04 -7.98
N PHE A 70 0.67 18.87 -7.96
CA PHE A 70 -0.69 18.41 -7.71
C PHE A 70 -1.22 17.49 -8.81
N ALA A 71 -0.95 17.78 -10.09
CA ALA A 71 -1.35 16.93 -11.20
C ALA A 71 -0.72 15.54 -11.11
N VAL A 72 0.61 15.48 -10.89
CA VAL A 72 1.35 14.22 -10.71
C VAL A 72 0.81 13.48 -9.48
N GLY A 73 0.61 14.17 -8.37
CA GLY A 73 0.03 13.58 -7.15
C GLY A 73 -1.36 12.97 -7.38
N ALA A 74 -2.25 13.69 -8.06
CA ALA A 74 -3.58 13.20 -8.41
C ALA A 74 -3.53 11.95 -9.29
N ILE A 75 -2.67 11.92 -10.31
CA ILE A 75 -2.48 10.76 -11.18
C ILE A 75 -1.97 9.55 -10.38
N LEU A 76 -1.00 9.76 -9.47
CA LEU A 76 -0.49 8.71 -8.60
C LEU A 76 -1.55 8.15 -7.66
N PHE A 77 -2.44 8.99 -7.13
CA PHE A 77 -3.58 8.53 -6.34
C PHE A 77 -4.58 7.70 -7.17
N VAL A 78 -4.79 8.03 -8.45
CA VAL A 78 -5.58 7.20 -9.37
C VAL A 78 -4.93 5.83 -9.57
N PHE A 79 -3.61 5.77 -9.79
CA PHE A 79 -2.90 4.49 -9.86
C PHE A 79 -2.97 3.70 -8.54
N CYS A 80 -2.90 4.37 -7.40
CA CYS A 80 -3.10 3.74 -6.09
C CYS A 80 -4.47 3.07 -5.99
N LEU A 81 -5.54 3.74 -6.40
CA LEU A 81 -6.88 3.16 -6.47
C LEU A 81 -6.90 1.93 -7.39
N GLN A 82 -6.34 2.03 -8.59
CA GLN A 82 -6.32 0.91 -9.54
C GLN A 82 -5.57 -0.32 -8.98
N PHE A 83 -4.37 -0.12 -8.43
CA PHE A 83 -3.61 -1.21 -7.82
C PHE A 83 -4.28 -1.79 -6.58
N THR A 84 -4.96 -0.97 -5.79
CA THR A 84 -5.76 -1.44 -4.65
C THR A 84 -6.89 -2.34 -5.14
N THR A 85 -7.66 -1.89 -6.13
CA THR A 85 -8.77 -2.67 -6.69
C THR A 85 -8.28 -4.02 -7.24
N ILE A 86 -7.17 -4.03 -7.98
CA ILE A 86 -6.57 -5.27 -8.48
C ILE A 86 -6.10 -6.16 -7.31
N ALA A 87 -5.45 -5.60 -6.28
CA ALA A 87 -5.05 -6.38 -5.12
C ALA A 87 -6.23 -7.04 -4.40
N LEU A 88 -7.37 -6.34 -4.30
CA LEU A 88 -8.57 -6.84 -3.64
C LEU A 88 -9.28 -7.95 -4.44
N GLN A 89 -9.09 -8.03 -5.76
CA GLN A 89 -9.59 -9.17 -6.55
C GLN A 89 -8.95 -10.50 -6.12
N TYR A 90 -7.73 -10.46 -5.56
CA TYR A 90 -7.01 -11.63 -5.08
C TYR A 90 -7.17 -11.90 -3.57
N SER A 91 -8.00 -11.12 -2.86
CA SER A 91 -8.07 -11.15 -1.38
C SER A 91 -9.09 -12.11 -0.77
N ALA A 92 -9.59 -13.07 -1.55
CA ALA A 92 -10.58 -14.05 -1.08
C ALA A 92 -10.08 -14.83 0.15
N THR A 93 -10.92 -14.90 1.20
CA THR A 93 -10.55 -15.55 2.46
C THR A 93 -10.53 -17.08 2.31
N PRO A 94 -9.81 -17.81 3.20
CA PRO A 94 -9.88 -19.27 3.22
C PRO A 94 -11.32 -19.80 3.34
N THR A 95 -12.17 -19.14 4.13
CA THR A 95 -13.57 -19.51 4.31
C THR A 95 -14.36 -19.34 3.01
N ASP A 96 -14.20 -18.22 2.31
CA ASP A 96 -14.89 -17.99 1.03
C ASP A 96 -14.47 -19.04 -0.01
N ARG A 97 -13.17 -19.34 -0.06
CA ARG A 97 -12.61 -20.34 -1.00
C ARG A 97 -13.17 -21.73 -0.75
N LEU A 98 -13.26 -22.16 0.51
CA LEU A 98 -13.85 -23.44 0.87
C LEU A 98 -15.35 -23.47 0.58
N ALA A 99 -16.06 -22.36 0.82
CA ALA A 99 -17.48 -22.27 0.51
C ALA A 99 -17.77 -22.40 -1.00
N TRP A 100 -16.89 -21.91 -1.87
CA TRP A 100 -17.03 -22.05 -3.32
C TRP A 100 -16.83 -23.47 -3.85
N LEU A 101 -16.16 -24.33 -3.10
CA LEU A 101 -15.98 -25.74 -3.48
C LEU A 101 -17.26 -26.56 -3.26
N GLY A 102 -18.16 -26.12 -2.37
CA GLY A 102 -19.40 -26.85 -2.07
C GLY A 102 -19.13 -28.28 -1.59
N ASP A 103 -19.79 -29.25 -2.22
CA ASP A 103 -19.67 -30.68 -1.89
C ASP A 103 -18.26 -31.25 -2.16
N ASP A 104 -17.51 -30.63 -3.08
CA ASP A 104 -16.14 -31.03 -3.43
C ASP A 104 -15.11 -30.65 -2.33
N ALA A 105 -15.54 -29.93 -1.28
CA ALA A 105 -14.67 -29.58 -0.15
C ALA A 105 -14.17 -30.81 0.66
N THR A 106 -14.70 -32.00 0.37
CA THR A 106 -14.25 -33.28 0.95
C THR A 106 -13.20 -34.00 0.10
N ASP A 107 -13.03 -33.61 -1.17
CA ASP A 107 -12.01 -34.19 -2.07
C ASP A 107 -10.62 -33.61 -1.77
N PRO A 108 -9.65 -34.42 -1.32
CA PRO A 108 -8.30 -33.95 -1.01
C PRO A 108 -7.57 -33.30 -2.20
N GLU A 109 -7.82 -33.75 -3.43
CA GLU A 109 -7.15 -33.21 -4.63
C GLU A 109 -7.70 -31.82 -4.97
N VAL A 110 -9.01 -31.63 -4.86
CA VAL A 110 -9.68 -30.34 -5.09
C VAL A 110 -9.22 -29.33 -4.04
N VAL A 111 -9.18 -29.72 -2.77
CA VAL A 111 -8.69 -28.88 -1.67
C VAL A 111 -7.21 -28.53 -1.87
N ALA A 112 -6.35 -29.49 -2.26
CA ALA A 112 -4.96 -29.23 -2.55
C ALA A 112 -4.78 -28.19 -3.69
N ARG A 113 -5.57 -28.31 -4.77
CA ARG A 113 -5.58 -27.33 -5.86
C ARG A 113 -6.03 -25.94 -5.38
N ALA A 114 -7.02 -25.86 -4.50
CA ALA A 114 -7.46 -24.58 -3.93
C ALA A 114 -6.36 -23.89 -3.11
N HIS A 115 -5.55 -24.66 -2.38
CA HIS A 115 -4.37 -24.13 -1.68
C HIS A 115 -3.30 -23.60 -2.66
N ASP A 116 -3.05 -24.30 -3.76
CA ASP A 116 -2.08 -23.85 -4.76
C ASP A 116 -2.51 -22.56 -5.46
N VAL A 117 -3.79 -22.44 -5.82
CA VAL A 117 -4.36 -21.20 -6.36
C VAL A 117 -4.25 -20.07 -5.32
N GLN A 118 -4.54 -20.34 -4.06
CA GLN A 118 -4.41 -19.34 -3.00
C GLN A 118 -2.98 -18.82 -2.85
N ARG A 119 -1.97 -19.69 -2.98
CA ARG A 119 -0.56 -19.27 -2.96
C ARG A 119 -0.21 -18.32 -4.11
N LEU A 120 -0.76 -18.57 -5.30
CA LEU A 120 -0.57 -17.69 -6.46
C LEU A 120 -1.24 -16.34 -6.24
N ASP A 121 -2.51 -16.35 -5.83
CA ASP A 121 -3.27 -15.14 -5.52
C ASP A 121 -2.57 -14.30 -4.46
N HIS A 122 -2.05 -14.95 -3.42
CA HIS A 122 -1.33 -14.29 -2.34
C HIS A 122 -0.08 -13.55 -2.81
N ARG A 123 0.67 -14.15 -3.75
CA ARG A 123 1.86 -13.51 -4.36
C ARG A 123 1.45 -12.31 -5.21
N LEU A 124 0.38 -12.44 -6.01
CA LEU A 124 -0.12 -11.35 -6.85
C LEU A 124 -0.66 -10.19 -6.02
N GLN A 125 -1.51 -10.50 -5.04
CA GLN A 125 -2.01 -9.55 -4.05
C GLN A 125 -0.85 -8.79 -3.40
N GLY A 126 0.18 -9.51 -2.95
CA GLY A 126 1.36 -8.91 -2.33
C GLY A 126 2.06 -7.89 -3.21
N ARG A 127 2.24 -8.19 -4.50
CA ARG A 127 2.87 -7.30 -5.48
C ARG A 127 2.04 -6.04 -5.73
N TYR A 128 0.73 -6.19 -5.91
CA TYR A 128 -0.15 -5.05 -6.14
C TYR A 128 -0.31 -4.16 -4.90
N MET A 129 -0.33 -4.74 -3.70
CA MET A 129 -0.31 -3.97 -2.46
C MET A 129 0.95 -3.11 -2.31
N VAL A 130 2.12 -3.63 -2.71
CA VAL A 130 3.37 -2.85 -2.70
C VAL A 130 3.29 -1.69 -3.69
N ARG A 131 2.80 -1.94 -4.91
CA ARG A 131 2.62 -0.90 -5.93
C ARG A 131 1.62 0.17 -5.49
N ALA A 132 0.49 -0.22 -4.90
CA ALA A 132 -0.51 0.70 -4.36
C ALA A 132 0.08 1.63 -3.30
N LYS A 133 0.82 1.07 -2.32
CA LYS A 133 1.52 1.86 -1.30
C LYS A 133 2.54 2.80 -1.90
N LEU A 134 3.38 2.32 -2.82
CA LEU A 134 4.37 3.14 -3.51
C LEU A 134 3.71 4.34 -4.21
N THR A 135 2.64 4.12 -4.96
CA THR A 135 1.93 5.21 -5.64
C THR A 135 1.22 6.15 -4.66
N TYR A 136 0.69 5.64 -3.55
CA TYR A 136 0.09 6.46 -2.51
C TYR A 136 1.14 7.39 -1.88
N ASP A 137 2.25 6.83 -1.42
CA ASP A 137 3.35 7.53 -0.77
C ASP A 137 3.93 8.63 -1.69
N LEU A 138 4.19 8.30 -2.95
CA LEU A 138 4.65 9.28 -3.94
C LEU A 138 3.58 10.35 -4.25
N GLY A 139 2.29 9.97 -4.24
CA GLY A 139 1.17 10.89 -4.40
C GLY A 139 1.10 11.91 -3.26
N VAL A 140 1.28 11.45 -2.02
CA VAL A 140 1.34 12.32 -0.82
C VAL A 140 2.53 13.28 -0.92
N LEU A 141 3.72 12.80 -1.32
CA LEU A 141 4.87 13.68 -1.55
C LEU A 141 4.60 14.72 -2.63
N GLY A 142 3.95 14.34 -3.74
CA GLY A 142 3.54 15.27 -4.78
C GLY A 142 2.57 16.34 -4.25
N HIS A 143 1.61 15.94 -3.42
CA HIS A 143 0.66 16.87 -2.79
C HIS A 143 1.35 17.86 -1.85
N LEU A 144 2.25 17.37 -0.98
CA LEU A 144 3.01 18.21 -0.05
C LEU A 144 4.00 19.14 -0.79
N ALA A 145 4.63 18.67 -1.86
CA ALA A 145 5.46 19.51 -2.73
C ALA A 145 4.64 20.61 -3.41
N GLY A 146 3.42 20.29 -3.87
CA GLY A 146 2.49 21.27 -4.42
C GLY A 146 2.10 22.33 -3.39
N LEU A 147 1.81 21.92 -2.16
CA LEU A 147 1.54 22.83 -1.04
C LEU A 147 2.75 23.72 -0.73
N LEU A 148 3.97 23.17 -0.68
CA LEU A 148 5.19 23.95 -0.46
C LEU A 148 5.37 25.05 -1.51
N ALA A 149 5.19 24.71 -2.79
CA ALA A 149 5.26 25.67 -3.87
C ALA A 149 4.18 26.77 -3.74
N LEU A 150 2.97 26.39 -3.31
CA LEU A 150 1.84 27.29 -3.13
C LEU A 150 2.05 28.30 -1.98
N VAL A 151 2.56 27.83 -0.83
CA VAL A 151 2.73 28.66 0.36
C VAL A 151 4.11 29.31 0.48
N ALA A 152 5.02 29.07 -0.46
CA ALA A 152 6.38 29.61 -0.44
C ALA A 152 6.38 31.13 -0.18
N PRO A 153 7.01 31.60 0.92
CA PRO A 153 7.01 33.00 1.28
C PRO A 153 7.89 33.80 0.32
N VAL A 154 7.44 35.01 0.01
CA VAL A 154 8.30 36.04 -0.63
C VAL A 154 9.09 36.80 0.43
N ASP A 155 8.47 37.05 1.59
CA ASP A 155 9.07 37.68 2.76
C ASP A 155 9.07 36.74 3.97
N LEU A 156 10.20 36.69 4.69
CA LEU A 156 10.40 35.77 5.81
C LEU A 156 9.51 36.09 7.03
N TYR A 157 9.07 37.34 7.20
CA TYR A 157 8.25 37.79 8.34
C TYR A 157 6.74 37.76 8.07
N SER A 158 6.28 36.86 7.19
CA SER A 158 4.87 36.67 6.86
C SER A 158 4.29 35.40 7.51
N TRP A 159 2.97 35.37 7.71
CA TRP A 159 2.26 34.13 8.10
C TRP A 159 2.45 32.99 7.08
N ARG A 160 2.77 33.33 5.82
CA ARG A 160 3.15 32.37 4.77
C ARG A 160 4.41 31.59 5.14
N SER A 161 5.37 32.20 5.83
CA SER A 161 6.59 31.53 6.29
C SER A 161 6.29 30.47 7.34
N VAL A 162 5.33 30.75 8.24
CA VAL A 162 4.86 29.77 9.23
C VAL A 162 4.18 28.60 8.53
N GLY A 163 3.27 28.88 7.59
CA GLY A 163 2.62 27.84 6.78
C GLY A 163 3.64 26.99 6.01
N PHE A 164 4.63 27.62 5.38
CA PHE A 164 5.70 26.93 4.67
C PHE A 164 6.53 26.05 5.60
N ALA A 165 6.91 26.54 6.78
CA ALA A 165 7.67 25.76 7.76
C ALA A 165 6.89 24.52 8.21
N VAL A 166 5.59 24.65 8.49
CA VAL A 166 4.73 23.52 8.88
C VAL A 166 4.65 22.48 7.77
N VAL A 167 4.39 22.90 6.53
CA VAL A 167 4.32 21.97 5.40
C VAL A 167 5.70 21.34 5.12
N ALA A 168 6.80 22.09 5.30
CA ALA A 168 8.16 21.59 5.09
C ALA A 168 8.53 20.51 6.10
N VAL A 169 8.15 20.69 7.37
CA VAL A 169 8.30 19.66 8.40
C VAL A 169 7.47 18.43 8.04
N GLY A 170 6.21 18.61 7.63
CA GLY A 170 5.36 17.50 7.17
C GLY A 170 5.97 16.73 6.00
N PHE A 171 6.48 17.43 4.99
CA PHE A 171 7.18 16.84 3.84
C PHE A 171 8.43 16.08 4.27
N ALA A 172 9.26 16.65 5.15
CA ALA A 172 10.47 16.00 5.62
C ALA A 172 10.17 14.72 6.43
N LEU A 173 9.16 14.75 7.31
CA LEU A 173 8.72 13.58 8.07
C LEU A 173 8.21 12.48 7.15
N GLU A 174 7.39 12.82 6.16
CA GLU A 174 6.87 11.86 5.18
C GLU A 174 8.01 11.26 4.33
N LEU A 175 8.95 12.08 3.89
CA LEU A 175 10.11 11.62 3.12
C LEU A 175 10.97 10.64 3.95
N VAL A 176 11.25 10.98 5.21
CA VAL A 176 11.98 10.09 6.14
C VAL A 176 11.21 8.79 6.34
N TRP A 177 9.89 8.85 6.45
CA TRP A 177 9.05 7.66 6.60
C TRP A 177 9.12 6.72 5.40
N ILE A 178 9.00 7.26 4.19
CA ILE A 178 9.01 6.50 2.94
C ILE A 178 10.40 5.88 2.73
N VAL A 179 11.45 6.70 2.83
CA VAL A 179 12.84 6.25 2.66
C VAL A 179 13.22 5.25 3.76
N GLY A 180 12.88 5.52 5.01
CA GLY A 180 13.11 4.60 6.13
C GLY A 180 12.37 3.27 5.94
N GLY A 181 11.14 3.32 5.42
CA GLY A 181 10.38 2.13 5.04
C GLY A 181 11.07 1.29 3.98
N TRP A 182 11.72 1.91 2.99
CA TRP A 182 12.44 1.21 1.92
C TRP A 182 13.80 0.66 2.37
N LEU A 183 14.53 1.43 3.18
CA LEU A 183 15.82 1.02 3.75
C LEU A 183 15.67 0.02 4.93
N GLY A 184 14.44 -0.28 5.35
CA GLY A 184 14.16 -1.12 6.52
C GLY A 184 14.46 -0.46 7.86
N TRP A 185 14.77 0.84 7.85
CA TRP A 185 14.97 1.67 9.04
C TRP A 185 13.62 2.17 9.54
N ARG A 186 12.93 1.34 10.33
CA ARG A 186 11.74 1.77 11.07
C ARG A 186 12.11 2.06 12.52
N PRO A 187 11.91 3.29 13.03
CA PRO A 187 12.17 3.61 14.43
C PRO A 187 11.25 2.77 15.33
N ARG A 188 11.83 1.76 16.00
CA ARG A 188 11.10 0.77 16.82
C ARG A 188 10.32 1.41 17.98
N TRP A 189 10.77 2.58 18.46
CA TRP A 189 10.10 3.35 19.51
C TRP A 189 8.78 3.98 19.06
N LEU A 190 8.61 4.23 17.75
CA LEU A 190 7.42 4.85 17.18
C LEU A 190 6.46 3.83 16.56
N LEU A 191 7.00 2.76 15.97
CA LEU A 191 6.22 1.66 15.39
C LEU A 191 6.80 0.31 15.81
N PRO A 192 6.47 -0.20 17.01
CA PRO A 192 6.84 -1.54 17.40
C PRO A 192 6.17 -2.57 16.48
N GLY A 193 6.92 -3.57 16.06
CA GLY A 193 6.42 -4.71 15.29
C GLY A 193 6.20 -5.95 16.16
N TYR A 194 5.70 -7.03 15.56
CA TYR A 194 5.53 -8.31 16.26
C TYR A 194 6.81 -8.84 16.92
N ARG A 195 7.99 -8.48 16.37
CA ARG A 195 9.30 -8.85 16.94
C ARG A 195 9.67 -8.08 18.21
N ASP A 196 8.99 -6.98 18.49
CA ASP A 196 9.25 -6.12 19.66
C ASP A 196 8.34 -6.48 20.85
N VAL A 197 7.19 -7.09 20.58
CA VAL A 197 6.16 -7.40 21.59
C VAL A 197 6.26 -8.85 22.09
N GLY A 198 6.84 -9.76 21.30
CA GLY A 198 6.98 -11.18 21.64
C GLY A 198 8.28 -11.56 22.34
N GLY A 199 8.93 -10.62 23.03
CA GLY A 199 10.13 -10.87 23.86
C GLY A 199 9.76 -11.31 25.26
#